data_AF-E8Z676-F1
#
_entry.id   AF-E8Z676-F1
#
_cell.length_a   1.000
_cell.length_b   1.000
_cell.length_c   1.000
_cell.angle_alpha   90.00
_cell.angle_beta   90.00
_cell.angle_gamma   90.00
#
_symmetry.space_group_name_H-M   'P 1'
#
loop_
_entity.id
_entity.type
_entity.pdbx_description
1 polymer ?
#
loop_
_entity_poly.entity_id
_entity_poly.type
_entity_poly.pdbx_seq_one_letter_code
_entity_poly.pdbx_strand_id
1 'polypeptide(L)' 'QHVVTIFSAPNYCYRCGNQAAIMELDEQMEHKFLPFEEAPRKGEPHVTRRTPDYFL' A
#
# COMPACT_ATOMS: atom_id res chain seq x y z
N GLN A 1 14.04 -19.39 0.67
CA GLN A 1 12.76 -18.73 0.30
C GLN A 1 13.12 -17.70 -0.77
N HIS A 2 12.65 -17.85 -2.02
CA HIS A 2 13.17 -17.12 -3.21
C HIS A 2 12.11 -16.29 -3.97
N VAL A 3 10.94 -16.04 -3.39
CA VAL A 3 9.84 -15.35 -4.05
C VAL A 3 9.49 -14.08 -3.26
N VAL A 4 9.20 -13.01 -3.98
CA VAL A 4 8.75 -11.73 -3.43
C VAL A 4 7.34 -11.44 -3.91
N THR A 5 6.47 -10.94 -3.02
CA THR A 5 5.15 -10.43 -3.34
C THR A 5 5.17 -8.91 -3.21
N ILE A 6 4.75 -8.21 -4.27
CA ILE A 6 4.62 -6.75 -4.26
C ILE A 6 3.13 -6.41 -4.33
N PHE A 7 2.71 -5.54 -3.42
CA PHE A 7 1.35 -5.02 -3.38
C PHE A 7 1.42 -3.49 -3.47
N SER A 8 0.75 -2.92 -4.47
CA SER A 8 0.93 -1.53 -4.87
C SER A 8 -0.27 -0.61 -4.55
N ALA A 9 -1.25 -1.11 -3.77
CA ALA A 9 -2.39 -0.33 -3.32
C ALA A 9 -2.27 0.00 -1.81
N PRO A 10 -1.88 1.23 -1.42
CA PRO A 10 -1.72 1.57 -0.02
C PRO A 10 -3.10 1.71 0.63
N ASN A 11 -3.20 1.30 1.89
CA ASN A 11 -4.43 1.27 2.66
C ASN A 11 -5.60 0.68 1.84
N TYR A 12 -5.43 -0.57 1.41
CA TYR A 12 -6.37 -1.23 0.50
C TYR A 12 -7.80 -1.18 1.03
N CYS A 13 -8.69 -0.74 0.15
CA CYS A 13 -10.10 -0.48 0.46
C CYS A 13 -10.35 0.46 1.65
N TYR A 14 -9.36 1.26 2.07
CA TYR A 14 -9.39 2.07 3.30
C TYR A 14 -9.57 1.26 4.59
N ARG A 15 -9.20 -0.03 4.56
CA ARG A 15 -9.42 -0.99 5.65
C ARG A 15 -8.13 -1.59 6.18
N CYS A 16 -7.23 -1.94 5.27
CA CYS A 16 -6.12 -2.82 5.62
C CYS A 16 -4.96 -2.08 6.28
N GLY A 17 -4.86 -0.74 6.13
CA GLY A 17 -3.74 0.03 6.67
C GLY A 17 -2.37 -0.44 6.18
N ASN A 18 -2.32 -1.21 5.09
CA ASN A 18 -1.09 -1.75 4.55
C ASN A 18 -0.30 -0.65 3.84
N GLN A 19 1.02 -0.74 3.91
CA GLN A 19 1.91 0.01 3.04
C GLN A 19 1.85 -0.59 1.62
N ALA A 20 2.07 0.23 0.60
CA ALA A 20 2.30 -0.25 -0.75
C ALA A 20 3.78 -0.18 -1.10
N ALA A 21 4.19 -0.90 -2.13
CA ALA A 21 5.55 -0.80 -2.66
C ALA A 21 5.60 -0.93 -4.19
N ILE A 22 6.66 -0.37 -4.76
CA ILE A 22 7.13 -0.66 -6.13
C ILE A 22 8.48 -1.37 -6.01
N MET A 23 8.78 -2.29 -6.93
CA MET A 23 10.12 -2.86 -7.09
C MET A 23 10.74 -2.31 -8.36
N GLU A 24 11.79 -1.51 -8.21
CA GLU A 24 12.64 -1.11 -9.33
C GLU A 24 13.62 -2.24 -9.62
N LEU A 25 13.84 -2.53 -10.90
CA LEU A 25 14.84 -3.46 -11.40
C LEU A 25 15.71 -2.70 -12.39
N ASP A 26 17.03 -2.72 -12.19
CA ASP A 26 17.97 -2.09 -13.11
C ASP A 26 18.51 -3.06 -14.17
N GLU A 27 19.36 -2.55 -15.06
CA GLU A 27 19.97 -3.33 -16.14
C GLU A 27 20.94 -4.41 -15.64
N GLN A 28 21.42 -4.29 -14.40
CA GLN A 28 22.30 -5.24 -13.74
C GLN A 28 21.52 -6.27 -12.91
N MET A 29 20.18 -6.28 -12.99
CA MET A 29 19.27 -7.12 -12.21
C MET A 29 19.31 -6.84 -10.70
N GLU A 30 19.85 -5.69 -10.28
CA GLU A 30 19.71 -5.23 -8.91
C GLU A 30 18.27 -4.76 -8.69
N HIS A 31 17.73 -5.08 -7.51
CA HIS A 31 16.35 -4.80 -7.16
C HIS A 31 16.28 -3.84 -5.98
N LYS A 32 15.39 -2.87 -6.06
CA LYS A 32 15.16 -1.89 -5.00
C LYS A 32 13.66 -1.78 -4.70
N PHE A 33 13.31 -1.94 -3.43
CA PHE A 33 11.93 -1.75 -2.97
C PHE A 33 11.71 -0.30 -2.57
N LEU A 34 10.67 0.31 -3.13
CA LEU A 34 10.24 1.68 -2.84
C LEU A 34 8.87 1.65 -2.16
N PRO A 35 8.83 1.64 -0.81
CA PRO A 35 7.57 1.62 -0.09
C PRO A 35 6.94 3.02 -0.01
N PHE A 36 5.61 3.09 -0.06
CA PHE A 36 4.84 4.34 -0.02
C PHE A 36 3.48 4.17 0.67
N GLU A 37 2.97 5.27 1.22
CA GLU A 37 1.68 5.35 1.92
C GLU A 37 0.59 5.95 1.02
N GLU A 38 -0.65 5.94 1.48
CA GLU A 38 -1.75 6.57 0.76
C GLU A 38 -1.51 8.08 0.56
N ALA A 39 -1.97 8.58 -0.58
CA ALA A 39 -1.91 10.01 -0.84
C ALA A 39 -2.78 10.77 0.19
N PRO A 40 -2.35 11.97 0.62
CA PRO A 40 -3.18 12.84 1.45
C PRO A 40 -4.54 13.11 0.80
N ARG A 41 -5.63 13.01 1.58
CA ARG A 41 -6.99 13.28 1.09
C ARG A 41 -7.17 14.78 0.86
N LYS A 42 -7.59 15.18 -0.34
CA LYS A 42 -7.90 16.59 -0.64
C LYS A 42 -9.28 16.96 -0.10
N GLY A 43 -9.34 17.91 0.83
CA GLY A 43 -10.57 18.64 1.17
C GLY A 43 -11.62 17.92 2.01
N GLU A 44 -11.36 16.73 2.55
CA GLU A 44 -12.31 16.05 3.44
C GLU A 44 -11.92 16.18 4.92
N PRO A 45 -12.87 16.46 5.83
CA PRO A 45 -12.65 16.26 7.26
C PRO A 45 -12.28 14.78 7.48
N HIS A 46 -11.48 14.51 8.52
CA HIS A 46 -11.01 13.18 8.89
C HIS A 46 -12.19 12.25 9.23
N VAL A 47 -12.88 11.72 8.21
CA VAL A 47 -13.96 10.75 8.42
C VAL A 47 -13.27 9.45 8.76
N THR A 48 -13.22 9.15 10.06
CA THR A 48 -12.99 7.80 10.57
C THR A 48 -14.20 6.96 10.16
N ARG A 49 -14.23 6.51 8.90
CA ARG A 49 -15.14 5.44 8.50
C ARG A 49 -14.71 4.21 9.29
N ARG A 50 -15.32 4.01 10.46
CA ARG A 50 -15.25 2.74 11.18
C ARG A 50 -15.77 1.69 10.21
N THR A 51 -14.88 0.79 9.82
CA THR A 51 -15.24 -0.32 8.93
C THR A 51 -16.15 -1.26 9.71
N PRO A 52 -17.33 -1.63 9.19
CA PRO A 52 -18.18 -2.62 9.84
C PRO A 52 -17.48 -3.97 9.98
N ASP A 53 -17.72 -4.66 11.09
CA ASP A 53 -17.04 -5.91 11.46
C ASP A 53 -17.23 -7.07 10.46
N TYR A 54 -18.25 -7.00 9.59
CA TYR A 54 -18.53 -8.04 8.59
C TYR A 54 -17.57 -8.05 7.39
N PHE A 55 -16.61 -7.13 7.34
CA PHE A 55 -15.56 -7.09 6.31
C PHE A 55 -14.24 -7.75 6.75
N LEU A 56 -14.23 -8.45 7.89
CA LEU A 56 -13.13 -9.27 8.41
C LEU A 56 -13.41 -10.77 8.17
#